data_AF-A0A932JAA2-F1
#
_entry.id   AF-A0A932JAA2-F1
#
_cell.length_a   1.000
_cell.length_b   1.000
_cell.length_c   1.000
_cell.angle_alpha   90.00
_cell.angle_beta   90.00
_cell.angle_gamma   90.00
#
_symmetry.space_group_name_H-M   'P 1'
#
loop_
_entity.id
_entity.type
_entity.pdbx_description
1 polymer ?
#
loop_
_entity_poly.entity_id
_entity_poly.type
_entity_poly.pdbx_seq_one_letter_code
_entity_poly.pdbx_strand_id
1 'polypeptide(L)'
;MDKKSALQQAQDAIKQGDKDQARNLLKAVISQDPNNEEALMLYAGIAEKREYAILCLKKVIQLNPSNHAARQWLEKLSADSASPPTATQPRPEVIPSSIQRLQPGQQPLPPKRTSKTNRALVILAVSFLAVAAASCVLGTILGANIFPRNAKNSTANAPISQVAITAVTQIVGDSPVTQNVVTAVTEVAGPTYTPLPTYTPQPIPTPIEILVTATFPPDFTELYRFSGTGKSTTDLFSLQTGIIRVKWEYTGDSNFAFYIRRLDNDARDLIENTVGATSGQKIFNVGNSDQYLFDIDLARGDWVITVEFKP
;
A
#
# COMPACT_ATOMS: atom_id res chain seq x y z
N MET A 1 -14.78 11.54 -21.00
CA MET A 1 -13.85 11.57 -22.16
C MET A 1 -14.03 10.27 -22.93
N ASP A 2 -14.07 10.32 -24.26
CA ASP A 2 -14.12 9.12 -25.10
C ASP A 2 -12.77 8.37 -25.05
N LYS A 3 -12.80 7.04 -24.86
CA LYS A 3 -11.63 6.14 -24.74
C LYS A 3 -10.65 6.35 -25.89
N LYS A 4 -11.19 6.47 -27.10
CA LYS A 4 -10.38 6.61 -28.32
C LYS A 4 -9.68 7.96 -28.38
N SER A 5 -10.31 9.01 -27.87
CA SER A 5 -9.73 10.35 -27.80
C SER A 5 -8.59 10.42 -26.78
N ALA A 6 -8.76 9.83 -25.59
CA ALA A 6 -7.74 9.84 -24.55
C ALA A 6 -6.48 9.04 -24.94
N LEU A 7 -6.66 7.89 -25.58
CA LEU A 7 -5.54 7.08 -26.09
C LEU A 7 -4.75 7.82 -27.18
N GLN A 8 -5.45 8.48 -28.11
CA GLN A 8 -4.81 9.27 -29.16
C GLN A 8 -4.02 10.44 -28.59
N GLN A 9 -4.61 11.19 -27.65
CA GLN A 9 -3.92 12.28 -26.95
C GLN A 9 -2.67 11.78 -26.21
N ALA A 10 -2.73 10.59 -25.60
CA ALA A 10 -1.57 10.01 -24.95
C ALA A 10 -0.45 9.70 -25.96
N GLN A 11 -0.77 9.11 -27.11
CA GLN A 11 0.21 8.85 -28.16
C GLN A 11 0.85 10.14 -28.67
N ASP A 12 0.07 11.21 -28.83
CA ASP A 12 0.59 12.49 -29.30
C ASP A 12 1.48 13.16 -28.23
N ALA A 13 1.13 13.05 -26.95
CA ALA A 13 1.99 13.48 -25.84
C ALA A 13 3.31 12.70 -25.79
N ILE A 14 3.29 11.38 -26.03
CA ILE A 14 4.51 10.55 -26.14
C ILE A 14 5.40 11.06 -27.28
N LYS A 15 4.83 11.36 -28.45
CA LYS A 15 5.57 11.90 -29.60
C LYS A 15 6.18 13.27 -29.31
N GLN A 16 5.50 14.09 -28.51
CA GLN A 16 5.96 15.42 -28.09
C GLN A 16 7.00 15.35 -26.96
N GLY A 17 7.24 14.16 -26.38
CA GLY A 17 8.17 13.96 -25.27
C GLY A 17 7.57 14.29 -23.90
N ASP A 18 6.30 14.68 -23.82
CA ASP A 18 5.59 14.92 -22.57
C ASP A 18 5.10 13.59 -21.98
N LYS A 19 6.05 12.89 -21.32
CA LYS A 19 5.78 11.60 -20.69
C LYS A 19 4.83 11.73 -19.51
N ASP A 20 4.76 12.88 -18.85
CA ASP A 20 3.96 13.06 -17.63
C ASP A 20 2.48 13.17 -18.00
N GLN A 21 2.17 14.01 -18.99
CA GLN A 21 0.83 14.09 -19.56
C GLN A 21 0.41 12.73 -20.16
N ALA A 22 1.29 12.08 -20.92
CA ALA A 22 1.02 10.77 -21.50
C ALA A 22 0.70 9.71 -20.43
N ARG A 23 1.47 9.68 -19.33
CA ARG A 23 1.23 8.75 -18.21
C ARG A 23 -0.16 8.97 -17.63
N ASN A 24 -0.52 10.22 -17.32
CA ASN A 24 -1.82 10.54 -16.73
C ASN A 24 -2.99 10.14 -17.65
N LEU A 25 -2.86 10.39 -18.96
CA LEU A 25 -3.86 10.00 -19.94
C LEU A 25 -4.00 8.47 -20.06
N LEU A 26 -2.88 7.74 -20.14
CA LEU A 26 -2.90 6.28 -20.21
C LEU A 26 -3.45 5.64 -18.95
N LYS A 27 -3.10 6.18 -17.77
CA LYS A 27 -3.67 5.76 -16.49
C LYS A 27 -5.19 5.86 -16.52
N ALA A 28 -5.74 7.01 -16.94
CA ALA A 28 -7.19 7.17 -17.09
C ALA A 28 -7.82 6.18 -18.09
N VAL A 29 -7.13 5.85 -19.19
CA VAL A 29 -7.59 4.83 -20.15
C VAL A 29 -7.60 3.44 -19.52
N ILE A 30 -6.55 3.08 -18.77
CA ILE A 30 -6.42 1.78 -18.09
C ILE A 30 -7.44 1.65 -16.95
N SER A 31 -7.74 2.72 -16.22
CA SER A 31 -8.77 2.72 -15.18
C SER A 31 -10.16 2.45 -15.76
N GLN A 32 -10.44 2.98 -16.96
CA GLN A 32 -11.71 2.75 -17.66
C GLN A 32 -11.78 1.37 -18.34
N ASP A 33 -10.69 0.94 -18.98
CA ASP A 33 -10.56 -0.39 -19.57
C ASP A 33 -9.26 -1.06 -19.12
N PRO A 34 -9.32 -1.83 -18.02
CA PRO A 34 -8.19 -2.57 -17.47
C PRO A 34 -7.51 -3.54 -18.42
N ASN A 35 -8.21 -3.96 -19.48
CA ASN A 35 -7.77 -5.00 -20.41
C ASN A 35 -7.33 -4.42 -21.76
N ASN A 36 -7.19 -3.09 -21.85
CA ASN A 36 -6.69 -2.45 -23.06
C ASN A 36 -5.19 -2.73 -23.25
N GLU A 37 -4.87 -3.75 -24.06
CA GLU A 37 -3.51 -4.18 -24.38
C GLU A 37 -2.64 -3.02 -24.89
N GLU A 38 -3.18 -2.15 -25.75
CA GLU A 38 -2.45 -1.03 -26.33
C GLU A 38 -2.07 0.01 -25.28
N ALA A 39 -3.02 0.37 -24.40
CA ALA A 39 -2.75 1.32 -23.32
C ALA A 39 -1.73 0.78 -22.32
N LEU A 40 -1.82 -0.51 -21.97
CA LEU A 40 -0.85 -1.19 -21.10
C LEU A 40 0.55 -1.24 -21.73
N MET A 41 0.64 -1.54 -23.04
CA MET A 41 1.89 -1.53 -23.78
C MET A 41 2.54 -0.14 -23.83
N LEU A 42 1.75 0.90 -24.13
CA LEU A 42 2.25 2.27 -24.16
C LEU A 42 2.70 2.73 -22.77
N TYR A 43 1.93 2.39 -21.72
CA TYR A 43 2.28 2.75 -20.36
C TYR A 43 3.59 2.08 -19.93
N ALA A 44 3.81 0.81 -20.28
CA ALA A 44 5.05 0.11 -19.99
C ALA A 44 6.29 0.82 -20.58
N GLY A 45 6.16 1.47 -21.73
CA GLY A 45 7.26 2.22 -22.37
C GLY A 45 7.62 3.54 -21.69
N ILE A 46 6.70 4.11 -20.90
CA ILE A 46 6.88 5.42 -20.24
C ILE A 46 6.77 5.35 -18.71
N ALA A 47 6.61 4.17 -18.14
CA ALA A 47 6.46 3.98 -16.71
C ALA A 47 7.69 4.51 -15.94
N GLU A 48 7.44 5.16 -14.80
CA GLU A 48 8.50 5.73 -13.96
C GLU A 48 9.38 4.66 -13.30
N LYS A 49 8.78 3.50 -13.00
CA LYS A 49 9.44 2.38 -12.37
C LYS A 49 9.45 1.18 -13.31
N ARG A 50 10.62 0.54 -13.41
CA ARG A 50 10.82 -0.68 -14.19
C ARG A 50 9.83 -1.79 -13.79
N GLU A 51 9.54 -1.92 -12.50
CA GLU A 51 8.57 -2.88 -11.98
C GLU A 51 7.17 -2.68 -12.59
N TYR A 52 6.71 -1.44 -12.76
CA TYR A 52 5.42 -1.17 -13.38
C TYR A 52 5.40 -1.52 -14.87
N ALA A 53 6.50 -1.27 -15.58
CA ALA A 53 6.63 -1.71 -16.96
C ALA A 53 6.52 -3.24 -17.05
N ILE A 54 7.23 -3.97 -16.19
CA ILE A 54 7.16 -5.43 -16.09
C ILE A 54 5.73 -5.90 -15.81
N LEU A 55 5.02 -5.30 -14.85
CA LEU A 55 3.65 -5.68 -14.51
C LEU A 55 2.66 -5.45 -15.66
N CYS A 56 2.77 -4.30 -16.34
CA CYS A 56 1.93 -4.02 -17.51
C CYS A 56 2.19 -5.03 -18.63
N LEU A 57 3.45 -5.38 -18.88
CA LEU A 57 3.82 -6.39 -19.89
C LEU A 57 3.33 -7.79 -19.53
N LYS A 58 3.46 -8.21 -18.27
CA LYS A 58 2.88 -9.47 -17.78
C LYS A 58 1.38 -9.52 -18.02
N LYS A 59 0.66 -8.43 -17.71
CA LYS A 59 -0.78 -8.34 -17.97
C LYS A 59 -1.11 -8.43 -19.46
N VAL A 60 -0.36 -7.74 -20.32
CA VAL A 60 -0.52 -7.85 -21.78
C VAL A 60 -0.34 -9.29 -22.26
N ILE A 61 0.67 -10.01 -21.75
CA ILE A 61 0.91 -11.41 -22.12
C ILE A 61 -0.21 -12.32 -21.59
N GLN A 62 -0.79 -12.02 -20.43
CA GLN A 62 -1.93 -12.76 -19.89
C GLN A 62 -3.19 -12.57 -20.76
N LEU A 63 -3.43 -11.34 -21.23
CA LEU A 63 -4.55 -11.03 -22.13
C LEU A 63 -4.34 -11.63 -23.52
N ASN A 64 -3.10 -11.51 -24.04
CA ASN A 64 -2.72 -11.97 -25.36
C ASN A 64 -1.36 -12.67 -25.33
N PRO A 65 -1.34 -14.00 -25.11
CA PRO A 65 -0.10 -14.79 -25.07
C PRO A 65 0.72 -14.74 -26.37
N SER A 66 0.06 -14.42 -27.50
CA SER A 66 0.71 -14.34 -28.81
C SER A 66 1.52 -13.05 -29.00
N ASN A 67 1.40 -12.06 -28.10
CA ASN A 67 2.10 -10.78 -28.23
C ASN A 67 3.62 -10.95 -28.05
N HIS A 68 4.33 -11.09 -29.18
CA HIS A 68 5.79 -11.28 -29.21
C HIS A 68 6.55 -10.05 -28.70
N ALA A 69 6.06 -8.84 -28.98
CA ALA A 69 6.70 -7.60 -28.54
C ALA A 69 6.72 -7.49 -27.01
N ALA A 70 5.59 -7.80 -26.37
CA ALA A 70 5.49 -7.78 -24.91
C ALA A 70 6.45 -8.79 -24.25
N ARG A 71 6.53 -10.01 -24.79
CA ARG A 71 7.48 -11.05 -24.31
C ARG A 71 8.93 -10.62 -24.43
N GLN A 72 9.32 -10.06 -25.57
CA GLN A 72 10.69 -9.57 -25.78
C GLN A 72 11.05 -8.42 -24.84
N TRP A 73 10.13 -7.49 -24.60
CA TRP A 73 10.36 -6.40 -23.66
C TRP A 73 10.45 -6.89 -22.22
N LEU A 74 9.58 -7.83 -21.83
CA LEU A 74 9.61 -8.43 -20.50
C LEU A 74 10.93 -9.16 -20.25
N GLU A 75 11.42 -9.93 -21.23
CA GLU A 75 12.70 -10.63 -21.13
C GLU A 75 13.85 -9.63 -20.89
N LYS A 76 13.96 -8.58 -21.71
CA LYS A 76 14.96 -7.51 -21.53
C LYS A 76 14.85 -6.85 -20.15
N LEU A 77 13.63 -6.50 -19.73
CA LEU A 77 13.38 -5.87 -18.43
C LEU A 77 13.53 -6.85 -17.24
N SER A 78 13.58 -8.16 -17.47
CA SER A 78 13.89 -9.13 -16.42
C SER A 78 15.41 -9.43 -16.35
N ALA A 79 16.08 -9.45 -17.50
CA ALA A 79 17.49 -9.80 -17.62
C ALA A 79 18.43 -8.80 -16.93
N ASP A 80 18.23 -7.48 -17.10
CA ASP A 80 19.12 -6.50 -16.41
C ASP A 80 18.89 -6.45 -14.89
N SER A 81 17.86 -7.12 -14.37
CA SER A 81 17.60 -7.23 -12.93
C SER A 81 18.21 -8.50 -12.32
N ALA A 82 18.56 -9.50 -13.13
CA ALA A 82 19.27 -10.68 -12.70
C ALA A 82 20.76 -10.36 -12.54
N SER A 83 21.15 -9.88 -11.35
CA SER A 83 22.56 -9.99 -10.96
C SER A 83 22.93 -11.48 -10.98
N PRO A 84 24.01 -11.90 -11.66
CA PRO A 84 24.44 -13.29 -11.61
C PRO A 84 24.66 -13.71 -10.16
N PRO A 85 24.31 -14.94 -9.77
CA PRO A 85 24.66 -15.45 -8.45
C PRO A 85 26.18 -15.29 -8.32
N THR A 86 26.59 -14.57 -7.29
CA THR A 86 28.00 -14.48 -6.89
C THR A 86 28.48 -15.91 -6.70
N ALA A 87 29.21 -16.42 -7.70
CA ALA A 87 29.92 -17.67 -7.58
C ALA A 87 30.86 -17.52 -6.38
N THR A 88 30.60 -18.32 -5.36
CA THR A 88 31.48 -18.64 -4.24
C THR A 88 32.88 -18.94 -4.77
N GLN A 89 33.77 -17.94 -4.76
CA GLN A 89 35.20 -18.21 -4.70
C GLN A 89 35.58 -18.31 -3.22
N PRO A 90 36.14 -19.45 -2.77
CA PRO A 90 36.63 -19.58 -1.41
C PRO A 90 37.86 -18.68 -1.26
N ARG A 91 37.74 -17.57 -0.54
CA ARG A 91 38.89 -16.80 -0.06
C ARG A 91 39.31 -17.40 1.28
N PRO A 92 40.52 -17.99 1.40
CA PRO A 92 41.02 -18.49 2.66
C PRO A 92 41.09 -17.38 3.71
N GLU A 93 40.56 -17.72 4.87
CA GLU A 93 40.51 -16.99 6.11
C GLU A 93 41.93 -16.69 6.65
N VAL A 94 42.20 -15.41 6.94
CA VAL A 94 43.29 -15.01 7.84
C VAL A 94 42.76 -13.91 8.75
N ILE A 95 42.47 -14.28 9.99
CA ILE A 95 42.25 -13.37 11.13
C ILE A 95 43.59 -13.24 11.93
N PRO A 96 43.74 -12.36 12.93
CA PRO A 96 44.40 -11.06 12.81
C PRO A 96 45.59 -10.88 13.77
N SER A 97 46.46 -9.89 13.54
CA SER A 97 47.36 -9.31 14.54
C SER A 97 47.86 -7.99 13.97
N SER A 98 47.43 -6.81 14.44
CA SER A 98 48.15 -6.09 15.49
C SER A 98 47.36 -4.83 15.87
N ILE A 99 46.73 -4.81 17.04
CA ILE A 99 46.48 -3.55 17.76
C ILE A 99 47.72 -3.33 18.62
N GLN A 100 48.63 -2.44 18.20
CA GLN A 100 49.68 -1.95 19.08
C GLN A 100 50.07 -0.50 18.72
N ARG A 101 49.47 0.42 19.49
CA ARG A 101 50.14 1.53 20.17
C ARG A 101 50.58 2.76 19.34
N LEU A 102 49.82 3.83 19.60
CA LEU A 102 50.16 5.26 19.54
C LEU A 102 51.64 5.56 19.82
N GLN A 103 52.29 6.30 18.93
CA GLN A 103 53.44 7.15 19.25
C GLN A 103 53.25 8.56 18.65
N PRO A 104 53.52 9.63 19.42
CA PRO A 104 53.37 11.02 19.00
C PRO A 104 54.67 11.60 18.42
N GLY A 105 54.51 12.45 17.40
CA GLY A 105 55.42 13.57 17.11
C GLY A 105 56.71 13.24 16.35
N GLN A 106 56.68 13.42 15.02
CA GLN A 106 57.68 14.22 14.29
C GLN A 106 57.23 14.43 12.84
N GLN A 107 56.94 15.68 12.50
CA GLN A 107 56.56 16.15 11.18
C GLN A 107 57.71 17.00 10.63
N PRO A 108 58.19 16.72 9.42
CA PRO A 108 58.73 17.76 8.54
C PRO A 108 57.85 17.87 7.27
N LEU A 109 57.31 19.06 7.01
CA LEU A 109 56.69 19.45 5.72
C LEU A 109 57.80 19.74 4.68
N PRO A 110 57.50 19.98 3.38
CA PRO A 110 56.87 19.13 2.36
C PRO A 110 57.77 19.02 1.08
N PRO A 111 57.36 18.31 0.00
CA PRO A 111 57.02 19.11 -1.18
C PRO A 111 55.68 18.76 -1.84
N LYS A 112 55.07 19.84 -2.32
CA LYS A 112 53.80 20.00 -3.03
C LYS A 112 53.77 19.15 -4.31
N ARG A 113 52.90 18.14 -4.36
CA ARG A 113 52.65 17.36 -5.59
C ARG A 113 51.81 18.20 -6.55
N THR A 114 52.45 18.63 -7.63
CA THR A 114 51.88 19.48 -8.68
C THR A 114 50.87 18.69 -9.51
N SER A 115 49.60 19.08 -9.45
CA SER A 115 48.61 18.63 -10.45
C SER A 115 48.87 19.39 -11.75
N LYS A 116 49.36 18.69 -12.77
CA LYS A 116 49.37 19.22 -14.15
C LYS A 116 47.92 19.45 -14.58
N THR A 117 47.54 20.72 -14.60
CA THR A 117 46.32 21.23 -15.21
C THR A 117 46.37 20.99 -16.72
N ASN A 118 45.48 20.14 -17.22
CA ASN A 118 45.22 20.02 -18.66
C ASN A 118 44.43 21.25 -19.14
N ARG A 119 45.16 22.30 -19.53
CA ARG A 119 44.65 23.60 -19.99
C ARG A 119 43.91 23.57 -21.35
N ALA A 120 43.66 22.41 -21.94
CA ALA A 120 43.01 22.31 -23.24
C ALA A 120 41.46 22.23 -23.17
N LEU A 121 40.85 21.95 -22.00
CA LEU A 121 39.39 21.74 -21.92
C LEU A 121 38.59 22.94 -21.41
N VAL A 122 39.24 23.95 -20.82
CA VAL A 122 38.56 25.12 -20.21
C VAL A 122 38.27 26.23 -21.23
N ILE A 123 38.86 26.19 -22.43
CA ILE A 123 38.66 27.22 -23.46
C ILE A 123 37.38 26.98 -24.30
N LEU A 124 36.80 25.77 -24.31
CA LEU A 124 35.53 25.50 -24.98
C LEU A 124 34.28 25.77 -24.13
N ALA A 125 34.44 25.97 -22.81
CA ALA A 125 33.32 26.28 -21.90
C ALA A 125 33.02 27.78 -21.79
N VAL A 126 33.90 28.66 -22.29
CA VAL A 126 33.73 30.13 -22.20
C VAL A 126 33.15 30.74 -23.50
N SER A 127 33.16 30.02 -24.62
CA SER A 127 32.57 30.50 -25.89
C SER A 127 31.07 30.22 -26.05
N PHE A 128 30.50 29.26 -25.31
CA PHE A 128 29.04 29.01 -25.34
C PHE A 128 28.25 29.89 -24.35
N LEU A 129 28.91 30.47 -23.35
CA LEU A 129 28.28 31.37 -22.36
C LEU A 129 28.22 32.84 -22.83
N ALA A 130 28.90 33.20 -23.93
CA ALA A 130 28.88 34.55 -24.50
C ALA A 130 27.83 34.75 -25.61
N VAL A 131 27.25 33.67 -26.18
CA VAL A 131 26.16 33.78 -27.17
C VAL A 131 24.78 33.79 -26.52
N ALA A 132 24.65 33.35 -25.26
CA ALA A 132 23.39 33.41 -24.50
C ALA A 132 23.16 34.76 -23.78
N ALA A 133 24.17 35.63 -23.69
CA ALA A 133 24.05 36.93 -23.02
C ALA A 133 23.65 38.09 -23.96
N ALA A 134 23.68 37.89 -25.29
CA ALA A 134 23.30 38.92 -26.27
C ALA A 134 21.82 38.85 -26.71
N SER A 135 21.07 37.79 -26.36
CA SER A 135 19.63 37.70 -26.65
C SER A 135 18.73 38.11 -25.48
N CYS A 136 19.29 38.36 -24.29
CA CYS A 136 18.51 38.65 -23.07
C CYS A 136 18.41 40.15 -22.73
N VAL A 137 18.90 41.06 -23.57
CA VAL A 137 18.89 42.52 -23.32
C VAL A 137 17.93 43.29 -24.24
N LEU A 138 17.27 42.63 -25.22
CA LEU A 138 16.29 43.29 -26.10
C LEU A 138 14.80 43.01 -25.78
N GLY A 139 14.50 42.13 -24.82
CA GLY A 139 13.11 41.78 -24.45
C GLY A 139 12.55 42.51 -23.23
N THR A 140 13.35 43.31 -22.51
CA THR A 140 12.98 43.87 -21.20
C THR A 140 12.55 45.34 -21.23
N ILE A 141 12.38 45.97 -22.41
CA ILE A 141 12.10 47.43 -22.49
C ILE A 141 10.67 47.78 -22.95
N LEU A 142 9.84 46.86 -23.46
CA LEU A 142 8.43 47.18 -23.79
C LEU A 142 7.47 46.10 -23.28
N GLY A 143 7.11 46.19 -22.01
CA GLY A 143 6.08 45.35 -21.39
C GLY A 143 5.75 45.75 -19.95
N ALA A 144 5.92 47.03 -19.62
CA ALA A 144 5.44 47.61 -18.37
C ALA A 144 4.02 48.14 -18.57
N ASN A 145 3.17 47.92 -17.55
CA ASN A 145 1.79 48.38 -17.39
C ASN A 145 0.73 47.52 -18.09
N ILE A 146 0.09 46.59 -17.36
CA ILE A 146 -1.33 46.69 -16.93
C ILE A 146 -1.50 45.84 -15.63
N PHE A 147 -1.88 46.52 -14.54
CA PHE A 147 -2.34 46.01 -13.22
C PHE A 147 -3.72 45.27 -13.33
N PRO A 148 -4.34 44.69 -12.27
CA PRO A 148 -3.92 44.64 -10.86
C PRO A 148 -3.97 43.26 -10.17
N ARG A 149 -3.20 43.19 -9.08
CA ARG A 149 -3.40 42.32 -7.93
C ARG A 149 -4.79 42.54 -7.33
N ASN A 150 -5.54 41.47 -7.06
CA ASN A 150 -6.68 41.54 -6.17
C ASN A 150 -6.28 40.99 -4.80
N ALA A 151 -6.35 41.86 -3.80
CA ALA A 151 -6.11 41.56 -2.40
C ALA A 151 -7.43 41.69 -1.64
N LYS A 152 -7.64 40.76 -0.69
CA LYS A 152 -8.36 40.93 0.57
C LYS A 152 -9.90 40.99 0.56
N ASN A 153 -10.47 39.98 1.25
CA ASN A 153 -11.45 40.07 2.34
C ASN A 153 -12.82 39.40 2.12
N SER A 154 -13.11 38.40 2.98
CA SER A 154 -14.36 38.14 3.73
C SER A 154 -14.42 36.63 4.01
N THR A 155 -14.08 36.15 5.20
CA THR A 155 -14.85 36.20 6.46
C THR A 155 -16.28 35.70 6.28
N ALA A 156 -16.47 34.40 6.50
CA ALA A 156 -17.71 33.85 7.04
C ALA A 156 -17.35 32.59 7.84
N ASN A 157 -17.18 32.78 9.14
CA ASN A 157 -17.19 31.71 10.12
C ASN A 157 -18.58 31.06 10.10
N ALA A 158 -18.67 29.78 9.72
CA ALA A 158 -19.82 28.96 10.03
C ALA A 158 -19.55 28.25 11.38
N PRO A 159 -20.47 28.31 12.35
CA PRO A 159 -20.26 27.73 13.67
C PRO A 159 -20.20 26.20 13.59
N ILE A 160 -19.17 25.67 14.24
CA ILE A 160 -18.96 24.25 14.51
C ILE A 160 -20.00 23.82 15.56
N SER A 161 -20.89 22.89 15.20
CA SER A 161 -21.73 22.18 16.17
C SER A 161 -20.84 21.24 17.00
N GLN A 162 -20.23 21.78 18.06
CA GLN A 162 -19.59 20.97 19.10
C GLN A 162 -20.66 20.56 20.11
N VAL A 163 -21.05 19.29 20.07
CA VAL A 163 -21.79 18.67 21.18
C VAL A 163 -20.80 18.50 22.32
N ALA A 164 -20.89 19.40 23.31
CA ALA A 164 -20.21 19.23 24.58
C ALA A 164 -20.89 18.06 25.33
N ILE A 165 -20.16 16.96 25.50
CA ILE A 165 -20.57 15.90 26.41
C ILE A 165 -20.17 16.38 27.81
N THR A 166 -21.12 16.96 28.53
CA THR A 166 -21.00 17.23 29.96
C THR A 166 -20.95 15.88 30.68
N ALA A 167 -19.80 15.58 31.28
CA ALA A 167 -19.70 14.53 32.29
C ALA A 167 -20.55 14.93 33.51
N VAL A 168 -21.59 14.16 33.79
CA VAL A 168 -22.33 14.23 35.06
C VAL A 168 -21.86 13.08 35.93
N THR A 169 -21.18 13.45 37.01
CA THR A 169 -20.81 12.58 38.13
C THR A 169 -22.02 12.41 39.06
N GLN A 170 -22.11 11.20 39.63
CA GLN A 170 -22.87 10.79 40.83
C GLN A 170 -24.39 10.52 40.71
N ILE A 171 -24.73 9.24 40.85
CA ILE A 171 -25.81 8.79 41.74
C ILE A 171 -25.35 7.58 42.56
N VAL A 172 -25.58 7.73 43.86
CA VAL A 172 -25.39 6.79 44.97
C VAL A 172 -26.75 6.14 45.25
N GLY A 173 -26.75 4.87 45.70
CA GLY A 173 -27.90 4.16 46.28
C GLY A 173 -28.83 3.52 45.23
N ASP A 174 -29.38 2.32 45.37
CA ASP A 174 -29.56 1.42 46.50
C ASP A 174 -29.60 -0.02 45.99
N SER A 175 -28.99 -0.94 46.75
CA SER A 175 -29.22 -2.38 46.62
C SER A 175 -30.53 -2.75 47.33
N PRO A 176 -31.44 -3.54 46.74
CA PRO A 176 -32.55 -4.10 47.51
C PRO A 176 -32.05 -5.23 48.42
N VAL A 177 -32.07 -4.98 49.73
CA VAL A 177 -31.96 -5.99 50.78
C VAL A 177 -33.32 -6.67 50.92
N THR A 178 -33.39 -7.97 50.62
CA THR A 178 -34.58 -8.80 50.89
C THR A 178 -34.57 -9.21 52.36
N GLN A 179 -35.49 -8.66 53.17
CA GLN A 179 -35.75 -9.11 54.54
C GLN A 179 -36.70 -10.31 54.53
N ASN A 180 -36.24 -11.44 55.05
CA ASN A 180 -37.07 -12.63 55.29
C ASN A 180 -37.87 -12.45 56.59
N VAL A 181 -39.18 -12.30 56.48
CA VAL A 181 -40.10 -12.37 57.63
C VAL A 181 -40.34 -13.85 57.95
N VAL A 182 -39.84 -14.30 59.09
CA VAL A 182 -40.09 -15.65 59.62
C VAL A 182 -41.33 -15.57 60.51
N THR A 183 -42.46 -16.08 60.02
CA THR A 183 -43.65 -16.35 60.84
C THR A 183 -43.58 -17.79 61.32
N ALA A 184 -43.30 -17.98 62.61
CA ALA A 184 -43.39 -19.29 63.25
C ALA A 184 -44.86 -19.67 63.47
N VAL A 185 -45.28 -20.81 62.93
CA VAL A 185 -46.59 -21.42 63.20
C VAL A 185 -46.37 -22.72 63.95
N THR A 186 -46.99 -22.85 65.11
CA THR A 186 -46.95 -24.05 65.96
C THR A 186 -47.82 -25.14 65.33
N GLU A 187 -47.20 -26.26 64.93
CA GLU A 187 -47.90 -27.41 64.35
C GLU A 187 -48.29 -28.42 65.44
N VAL A 188 -49.57 -28.78 65.50
CA VAL A 188 -50.15 -29.80 66.38
C VAL A 188 -50.03 -31.16 65.69
N ALA A 189 -49.51 -32.17 66.40
CA ALA A 189 -49.25 -33.51 65.86
C ALA A 189 -50.53 -34.19 65.32
N GLY A 190 -50.56 -34.43 64.01
CA GLY A 190 -51.56 -35.25 63.30
C GLY A 190 -51.07 -36.67 62.99
N PRO A 191 -51.97 -37.60 62.64
CA PRO A 191 -51.70 -39.04 62.60
C PRO A 191 -50.70 -39.45 61.51
N THR A 192 -49.92 -40.49 61.82
CA THR A 192 -48.93 -41.11 60.93
C THR A 192 -49.58 -41.65 59.66
N TYR A 193 -49.28 -41.04 58.52
CA TYR A 193 -49.66 -41.54 57.21
C TYR A 193 -48.61 -42.54 56.69
N THR A 194 -49.08 -43.71 56.23
CA THR A 194 -48.30 -44.72 55.50
C THR A 194 -47.79 -44.12 54.18
N PRO A 195 -46.50 -44.29 53.79
CA PRO A 195 -45.98 -43.66 52.58
C PRO A 195 -46.63 -44.24 51.32
N LEU A 196 -47.09 -43.36 50.44
CA LEU A 196 -47.59 -43.68 49.09
C LEU A 196 -46.41 -44.08 48.19
N PRO A 197 -46.57 -45.00 47.22
CA PRO A 197 -45.49 -45.38 46.31
C PRO A 197 -44.87 -44.16 45.60
N THR A 198 -43.54 -44.07 45.67
CA THR A 198 -42.75 -43.05 44.99
C THR A 198 -42.87 -43.24 43.47
N TYR A 199 -43.47 -42.27 42.80
CA TYR A 199 -43.50 -42.24 41.34
C TYR A 199 -42.08 -42.08 40.79
N THR A 200 -41.61 -43.08 40.03
CA THR A 200 -40.39 -42.97 39.23
C THR A 200 -40.67 -42.00 38.08
N PRO A 201 -39.94 -40.87 37.95
CA PRO A 201 -40.18 -39.93 36.85
C PRO A 201 -39.86 -40.61 35.51
N GLN A 202 -40.74 -40.45 34.53
CA GLN A 202 -40.49 -40.86 33.15
C GLN A 202 -39.29 -40.06 32.60
N PRO A 203 -38.39 -40.66 31.81
CA PRO A 203 -37.25 -39.94 31.24
C PRO A 203 -37.75 -38.76 30.41
N ILE A 204 -37.25 -37.56 30.74
CA ILE A 204 -37.48 -36.35 29.94
C ILE A 204 -36.86 -36.62 28.56
N PRO A 205 -37.61 -36.49 27.45
CA PRO A 205 -37.03 -36.67 26.12
C PRO A 205 -35.92 -35.65 25.94
N THR A 206 -34.73 -36.15 25.59
CA THR A 206 -33.57 -35.30 25.28
C THR A 206 -33.96 -34.34 24.15
N PRO A 207 -33.78 -33.02 24.32
CA PRO A 207 -34.04 -32.07 23.24
C PRO A 207 -33.24 -32.48 22.00
N ILE A 208 -33.92 -32.66 20.87
CA ILE A 208 -33.25 -32.85 19.60
C ILE A 208 -32.73 -31.47 19.19
N GLU A 209 -31.42 -31.25 19.28
CA GLU A 209 -30.79 -30.05 18.73
C GLU A 209 -30.81 -30.14 17.20
N ILE A 210 -31.76 -29.44 16.58
CA ILE A 210 -31.80 -29.27 15.13
C ILE A 210 -30.83 -28.13 14.79
N LEU A 211 -29.64 -28.47 14.31
CA LEU A 211 -28.65 -27.47 13.86
C LEU A 211 -29.13 -26.85 12.54
N VAL A 212 -29.93 -25.79 12.61
CA VAL A 212 -30.28 -25.00 11.43
C VAL A 212 -29.13 -24.03 11.17
N THR A 213 -28.24 -24.39 10.27
CA THR A 213 -27.20 -23.49 9.77
C THR A 213 -27.88 -22.41 8.90
N ALA A 214 -28.22 -21.28 9.50
CA ALA A 214 -28.59 -20.08 8.75
C ALA A 214 -27.38 -19.62 7.96
N THR A 215 -27.32 -19.93 6.66
CA THR A 215 -26.35 -19.34 5.73
C THR A 215 -26.75 -17.89 5.47
N PHE A 216 -26.36 -16.98 6.38
CA PHE A 216 -26.24 -15.58 6.01
C PHE A 216 -25.27 -15.48 4.82
N PRO A 217 -25.61 -14.80 3.73
CA PRO A 217 -24.64 -14.55 2.67
C PRO A 217 -23.41 -13.88 3.30
N PRO A 218 -22.18 -14.27 2.94
CA PRO A 218 -21.01 -13.68 3.55
C PRO A 218 -21.02 -12.17 3.27
N ASP A 219 -20.86 -11.37 4.34
CA ASP A 219 -20.84 -9.90 4.25
C ASP A 219 -19.81 -9.38 3.25
N PHE A 220 -18.79 -10.18 2.92
CA PHE A 220 -17.76 -9.90 1.94
C PHE A 220 -17.52 -11.14 1.07
N THR A 221 -17.30 -10.95 -0.23
CA THR A 221 -16.96 -12.01 -1.19
C THR A 221 -15.48 -11.96 -1.54
N GLU A 222 -14.75 -13.07 -1.46
CA GLU A 222 -13.35 -13.14 -1.90
C GLU A 222 -13.24 -12.83 -3.41
N LEU A 223 -12.45 -11.82 -3.75
CA LEU A 223 -12.19 -11.40 -5.13
C LEU A 223 -10.82 -11.85 -5.63
N TYR A 224 -9.79 -11.68 -4.80
CA TYR A 224 -8.41 -11.95 -5.19
C TYR A 224 -7.65 -12.61 -4.05
N ARG A 225 -6.76 -13.52 -4.41
CA ARG A 225 -5.82 -14.14 -3.48
C ARG A 225 -4.43 -14.15 -4.10
N PHE A 226 -3.48 -13.62 -3.36
CA PHE A 226 -2.08 -13.55 -3.74
C PHE A 226 -1.25 -14.30 -2.72
N SER A 227 -0.16 -14.91 -3.17
CA SER A 227 0.82 -15.54 -2.29
C SER A 227 2.21 -15.39 -2.88
N GLY A 228 3.21 -15.35 -2.02
CA GLY A 228 4.61 -15.32 -2.43
C GLY A 228 5.56 -15.41 -1.24
N THR A 229 6.84 -15.22 -1.53
CA THR A 229 7.91 -15.30 -0.54
C THR A 229 8.81 -14.09 -0.68
N GLY A 230 9.17 -13.48 0.45
CA GLY A 230 10.08 -12.35 0.48
C GLY A 230 9.52 -11.07 -0.16
N LYS A 231 10.41 -10.13 -0.46
CA LYS A 231 10.08 -8.86 -1.11
C LYS A 231 9.55 -9.11 -2.53
N SER A 232 8.39 -8.55 -2.86
CA SER A 232 7.78 -8.75 -4.18
C SER A 232 6.61 -7.81 -4.42
N THR A 233 6.14 -7.76 -5.67
CA THR A 233 4.96 -6.99 -6.08
C THR A 233 3.96 -7.92 -6.74
N THR A 234 2.69 -7.83 -6.38
CA THR A 234 1.63 -8.65 -7.00
C THR A 234 1.34 -8.20 -8.43
N ASP A 235 0.62 -9.03 -9.18
CA ASP A 235 0.00 -8.59 -10.43
C ASP A 235 -1.04 -7.48 -10.18
N LEU A 236 -1.34 -6.72 -11.23
CA LEU A 236 -2.38 -5.69 -11.21
C LEU A 236 -3.76 -6.35 -11.10
N PHE A 237 -4.60 -5.83 -10.20
CA PHE A 237 -5.98 -6.27 -10.03
C PHE A 237 -6.95 -5.09 -10.03
N SER A 238 -8.19 -5.36 -10.41
CA SER A 238 -9.24 -4.34 -10.54
C SER A 238 -10.06 -4.29 -9.27
N LEU A 239 -10.27 -3.11 -8.71
CA LEU A 239 -11.26 -2.92 -7.65
C LEU A 239 -12.39 -2.05 -8.18
N GLN A 240 -13.62 -2.42 -7.86
CA GLN A 240 -14.80 -1.59 -8.09
C GLN A 240 -15.00 -0.62 -6.93
N THR A 241 -15.75 0.45 -7.16
CA THR A 241 -16.19 1.34 -6.07
C THR A 241 -16.96 0.53 -5.02
N GLY A 242 -16.64 0.72 -3.75
CA GLY A 242 -17.25 -0.01 -2.65
C GLY A 242 -16.27 -0.22 -1.49
N ILE A 243 -16.58 -1.19 -0.63
CA ILE A 243 -15.76 -1.49 0.55
C ILE A 243 -15.00 -2.78 0.30
N ILE A 244 -13.69 -2.76 0.46
CA ILE A 244 -12.88 -3.98 0.48
C ILE A 244 -12.38 -4.27 1.89
N ARG A 245 -12.13 -5.55 2.15
CA ARG A 245 -11.37 -6.03 3.28
C ARG A 245 -10.14 -6.74 2.75
N VAL A 246 -8.97 -6.28 3.15
CA VAL A 246 -7.70 -6.96 2.87
C VAL A 246 -7.34 -7.76 4.10
N LYS A 247 -7.16 -9.07 3.94
CA LYS A 247 -6.66 -10.00 4.95
C LYS A 247 -5.25 -10.42 4.57
N TRP A 248 -4.40 -10.65 5.56
CA TRP A 248 -3.05 -11.16 5.33
C TRP A 248 -2.65 -12.19 6.37
N GLU A 249 -1.73 -13.06 5.94
CA GLU A 249 -0.96 -13.96 6.78
C GLU A 249 0.50 -13.86 6.34
N TYR A 250 1.41 -13.78 7.30
CA TYR A 250 2.84 -13.78 7.07
C TYR A 250 3.52 -14.73 8.05
N THR A 251 4.34 -15.63 7.52
CA THR A 251 5.15 -16.56 8.29
C THR A 251 6.62 -16.20 8.13
N GLY A 252 7.25 -15.74 9.20
CA GLY A 252 8.70 -15.50 9.26
C GLY A 252 9.09 -14.54 10.38
N ASP A 253 10.39 -14.42 10.64
CA ASP A 253 10.90 -13.64 11.79
C ASP A 253 11.38 -12.23 11.40
N SER A 254 11.24 -11.87 10.13
CA SER A 254 11.72 -10.58 9.60
C SER A 254 10.66 -9.48 9.70
N ASN A 255 11.04 -8.25 9.36
CA ASN A 255 10.04 -7.20 9.18
C ASN A 255 9.16 -7.50 7.97
N PHE A 256 7.85 -7.48 8.18
CA PHE A 256 6.83 -7.61 7.15
C PHE A 256 6.10 -6.29 7.00
N ALA A 257 6.33 -5.63 5.86
CA ALA A 257 5.66 -4.39 5.52
C ALA A 257 5.17 -4.40 4.08
N PHE A 258 3.88 -4.08 3.91
CA PHE A 258 3.27 -4.01 2.58
C PHE A 258 2.25 -2.89 2.46
N TYR A 259 2.07 -2.43 1.22
CA TYR A 259 1.25 -1.29 0.86
C TYR A 259 0.27 -1.70 -0.24
N ILE A 260 -0.94 -1.16 -0.22
CA ILE A 260 -1.79 -1.12 -1.41
C ILE A 260 -1.46 0.15 -2.20
N ARG A 261 -1.43 0.04 -3.52
CA ARG A 261 -1.14 1.19 -4.40
C ARG A 261 -2.09 1.28 -5.55
N ARG A 262 -2.44 2.51 -5.91
CA ARG A 262 -3.26 2.82 -7.07
C ARG A 262 -2.37 3.24 -8.23
N LEU A 263 -2.70 2.75 -9.43
CA LEU A 263 -1.87 2.99 -10.61
C LEU A 263 -1.93 4.45 -11.09
N ASP A 264 -3.06 5.14 -10.92
CA ASP A 264 -3.29 6.48 -11.46
C ASP A 264 -2.44 7.60 -10.80
N ASN A 265 -2.21 7.55 -9.50
CA ASN A 265 -1.61 8.65 -8.75
C ASN A 265 -0.39 8.20 -7.94
N ASP A 266 0.02 6.93 -8.05
CA ASP A 266 1.14 6.34 -7.32
C ASP A 266 1.01 6.46 -5.79
N ALA A 267 -0.19 6.75 -5.28
CA ALA A 267 -0.46 6.79 -3.86
C ALA A 267 -0.24 5.40 -3.25
N ARG A 268 0.39 5.38 -2.07
CA ARG A 268 0.73 4.17 -1.33
C ARG A 268 0.10 4.26 0.05
N ASP A 269 -0.77 3.32 0.37
CA ASP A 269 -1.37 3.20 1.70
C ASP A 269 -0.75 2.02 2.44
N LEU A 270 -0.13 2.29 3.59
CA LEU A 270 0.45 1.26 4.45
C LEU A 270 -0.65 0.38 5.02
N ILE A 271 -0.49 -0.95 4.89
CA ILE A 271 -1.42 -1.92 5.46
C ILE A 271 -0.87 -2.49 6.75
N GLU A 272 0.36 -3.00 6.72
CA GLU A 272 1.03 -3.66 7.84
C GLU A 272 2.51 -3.28 7.86
N ASN A 273 3.10 -3.22 9.05
CA ASN A 273 4.53 -3.04 9.30
C ASN A 273 4.88 -3.63 10.67
N THR A 274 5.02 -4.95 10.72
CA THR A 274 5.26 -5.70 11.95
C THR A 274 6.45 -6.62 11.78
N VAL A 275 7.24 -6.80 12.84
CA VAL A 275 8.33 -7.77 12.88
C VAL A 275 7.83 -9.10 13.42
N GLY A 276 8.14 -10.18 12.70
CA GLY A 276 7.70 -11.53 13.07
C GLY A 276 6.41 -11.96 12.37
N ALA A 277 5.97 -13.17 12.69
CA ALA A 277 4.76 -13.73 12.11
C ALA A 277 3.54 -12.89 12.49
N THR A 278 2.69 -12.61 11.51
CA THR A 278 1.49 -11.78 11.70
C THR A 278 0.35 -12.26 10.84
N SER A 279 -0.87 -12.07 11.31
CA SER A 279 -2.08 -12.20 10.52
C SER A 279 -3.03 -11.09 10.92
N GLY A 280 -3.83 -10.60 9.98
CA GLY A 280 -4.70 -9.49 10.25
C GLY A 280 -5.64 -9.17 9.11
N GLN A 281 -6.41 -8.10 9.32
CA GLN A 281 -7.33 -7.58 8.32
C GLN A 281 -7.49 -6.07 8.44
N LYS A 282 -7.73 -5.39 7.32
CA LYS A 282 -7.98 -3.95 7.26
C LYS A 282 -9.03 -3.64 6.20
N ILE A 283 -9.95 -2.74 6.53
CA ILE A 283 -11.02 -2.29 5.64
C ILE A 283 -10.58 -1.03 4.91
N PHE A 284 -10.88 -0.95 3.61
CA PHE A 284 -10.63 0.21 2.78
C PHE A 284 -11.89 0.59 2.01
N ASN A 285 -12.07 1.90 1.80
CA ASN A 285 -13.07 2.42 0.89
C ASN A 285 -12.42 2.68 -0.47
N VAL A 286 -12.92 2.01 -1.50
CA VAL A 286 -12.52 2.21 -2.89
C VAL A 286 -13.44 3.29 -3.46
N GLY A 287 -12.94 4.52 -3.54
CA GLY A 287 -13.75 5.66 -4.03
C GLY A 287 -14.10 5.53 -5.51
N ASN A 288 -13.12 5.21 -6.36
CA ASN A 288 -13.31 5.01 -7.80
C ASN A 288 -12.79 3.63 -8.20
N SER A 289 -13.48 3.00 -9.15
CA SER A 289 -13.01 1.79 -9.81
C SER A 289 -11.65 2.05 -10.48
N ASP A 290 -10.63 1.26 -10.13
CA ASP A 290 -9.27 1.45 -10.64
C ASP A 290 -8.42 0.18 -10.56
N GLN A 291 -7.19 0.25 -11.09
CA GLN A 291 -6.15 -0.75 -10.96
C GLN A 291 -5.31 -0.55 -9.69
N TYR A 292 -5.11 -1.65 -8.97
CA TYR A 292 -4.33 -1.71 -7.76
C TYR A 292 -3.28 -2.82 -7.82
N LEU A 293 -2.28 -2.72 -6.95
CA LEU A 293 -1.33 -3.78 -6.65
C LEU A 293 -0.96 -3.73 -5.16
N PHE A 294 -0.44 -4.84 -4.64
CA PHE A 294 0.28 -4.84 -3.37
C PHE A 294 1.79 -4.83 -3.63
N ASP A 295 2.49 -3.94 -2.95
CA ASP A 295 3.95 -3.93 -2.90
C ASP A 295 4.40 -4.36 -1.50
N ILE A 296 5.03 -5.53 -1.43
CA ILE A 296 5.61 -6.11 -0.24
C ILE A 296 7.06 -5.61 -0.20
N ASP A 297 7.27 -4.48 0.48
CA ASP A 297 8.55 -3.77 0.50
C ASP A 297 9.59 -4.47 1.41
N LEU A 298 9.10 -5.09 2.50
CA LEU A 298 9.92 -5.82 3.47
C LEU A 298 9.29 -7.17 3.74
N ALA A 299 10.01 -8.25 3.46
CA ALA A 299 9.68 -9.62 3.85
C ALA A 299 10.87 -10.54 3.56
N ARG A 300 11.06 -11.59 4.36
CA ARG A 300 11.95 -12.73 4.07
C ARG A 300 11.27 -14.09 4.15
N GLY A 301 9.98 -14.11 4.48
CA GLY A 301 9.19 -15.34 4.65
C GLY A 301 8.01 -15.38 3.69
N ASP A 302 7.15 -16.37 3.88
CA ASP A 302 5.96 -16.56 3.04
C ASP A 302 4.83 -15.67 3.48
N TRP A 303 4.09 -15.15 2.51
CA TRP A 303 2.92 -14.30 2.75
C TRP A 303 1.75 -14.74 1.87
N VAL A 304 0.55 -14.51 2.39
CA VAL A 304 -0.72 -14.65 1.69
C VAL A 304 -1.51 -13.38 1.93
N ILE A 305 -2.09 -12.82 0.86
CA ILE A 305 -2.98 -11.66 0.94
C ILE A 305 -4.29 -12.02 0.22
N THR A 306 -5.42 -11.85 0.91
CA THR A 306 -6.75 -12.05 0.36
C THR A 306 -7.50 -10.73 0.34
N VAL A 307 -8.15 -10.42 -0.78
CA VAL A 307 -9.01 -9.26 -0.94
C VAL A 307 -10.45 -9.74 -1.03
N GLU A 308 -11.28 -9.31 -0.10
CA GLU A 308 -12.72 -9.55 -0.09
C GLU A 308 -13.45 -8.22 -0.38
N PHE A 309 -14.59 -8.28 -1.05
CA PHE A 309 -15.36 -7.10 -1.45
C PHE A 309 -16.80 -7.16 -0.96
N LYS A 310 -17.29 -5.99 -0.56
CA LYS A 310 -18.68 -5.72 -0.26
C LYS A 310 -19.14 -4.58 -1.19
N PRO A 311 -20.07 -4.86 -2.12
CA PRO A 311 -20.62 -3.84 -3.03
C PRO A 311 -21.34 -2.71 -2.29
#